data_AF-A0A2V7JT47-F1
#
_entry.id   AF-A0A2V7JT47-F1
#
_cell.length_a   1.000
_cell.length_b   1.000
_cell.length_c   1.000
_cell.angle_alpha   90.00
_cell.angle_beta   90.00
_cell.angle_gamma   90.00
#
_symmetry.space_group_name_H-M   'P 1'
#
loop_
_entity.id
_entity.type
_entity.pdbx_description
1 polymer ?
#
loop_
_entity_poly.entity_id
_entity_poly.type
_entity_poly.pdbx_seq_one_letter_code
_entity_poly.pdbx_strand_id
1 'polypeptide(L)'
;TKSALLDHTNTAYSGWNLDIPDQARADVWLAEFQEFVRDGKMPALEILTLPNDHTSGARAGKPTPRAYMADNDLALGRIVEALTKSPFWKNTVVFVLEDDAQDGPDHVDSHRSPLLVISAYNTGKVFHRFANTTDVVATIEDILGLGRMSQFDHYGRPLREIWETTPDLTPYVALRSSVPLDQKNPQRGALAEASKKLALEKVDQADEQLFNRILWGAIKGDKPYPGPTRMSALEARVSR
;
A
#
# COMPACT_ATOMS: atom_id res chain seq x y z
N THR A 1 6.19 18.88 -3.50
CA THR A 1 6.51 18.80 -2.06
C THR A 1 6.21 20.13 -1.39
N LYS A 2 5.65 20.13 -0.17
CA LYS A 2 5.49 21.37 0.61
C LYS A 2 6.86 21.90 1.02
N SER A 3 7.06 23.22 1.10
CA SER A 3 8.38 23.82 1.37
C SER A 3 9.03 23.29 2.65
N ALA A 4 8.24 23.06 3.70
CA ALA A 4 8.72 22.55 4.99
C ALA A 4 9.25 21.09 4.94
N LEU A 5 8.99 20.36 3.85
CA LEU A 5 9.43 18.97 3.70
C LEU A 5 10.60 18.83 2.71
N LEU A 6 11.05 19.90 2.07
CA LEU A 6 12.08 19.83 1.02
C LEU A 6 13.38 19.21 1.52
N ASP A 7 13.86 19.64 2.70
CA ASP A 7 15.08 19.13 3.32
C ASP A 7 14.90 17.75 4.00
N HIS A 8 13.69 17.21 3.94
CA HIS A 8 13.29 15.93 4.52
C HIS A 8 12.72 14.96 3.47
N THR A 9 12.91 15.27 2.18
CA THR A 9 12.43 14.45 1.07
C THR A 9 13.61 14.04 0.21
N ASN A 10 13.81 12.74 0.03
CA ASN A 10 14.70 12.24 -0.99
C ASN A 10 14.10 12.52 -2.37
N THR A 11 14.67 13.50 -3.08
CA THR A 11 14.18 13.92 -4.41
C THR A 11 14.37 12.89 -5.52
N ALA A 12 15.18 11.85 -5.29
CA ALA A 12 15.27 10.71 -6.20
C ALA A 12 14.07 9.75 -6.03
N TYR A 13 13.38 9.77 -4.89
CA TYR A 13 12.22 8.93 -4.65
C TYR A 13 11.01 9.49 -5.39
N SER A 14 10.52 8.74 -6.37
CA SER A 14 9.41 9.17 -7.23
C SER A 14 8.06 8.95 -6.55
N GLY A 15 7.22 9.99 -6.51
CA GLY A 15 5.83 9.89 -6.06
C GLY A 15 4.91 9.18 -7.07
N TRP A 16 3.64 9.59 -7.14
CA TRP A 16 2.64 9.02 -8.06
C TRP A 16 3.11 9.03 -9.52
N ASN A 17 3.35 7.83 -10.06
CA ASN A 17 3.55 7.56 -11.48
C ASN A 17 3.52 6.05 -11.68
N LEU A 18 2.47 5.55 -12.32
CA LEU A 18 2.26 4.12 -12.54
C LEU A 18 3.20 3.51 -13.60
N ASP A 19 3.95 4.34 -14.33
CA ASP A 19 4.96 3.87 -15.28
C ASP A 19 6.32 3.63 -14.62
N ILE A 20 6.49 4.07 -13.37
CA ILE A 20 7.67 3.78 -12.56
C ILE A 20 7.36 2.54 -11.71
N PRO A 21 8.11 1.43 -11.83
CA PRO A 21 7.88 0.25 -11.02
C PRO A 21 8.19 0.53 -9.55
N ASP A 22 7.47 -0.12 -8.64
CA ASP A 22 7.76 -0.07 -7.22
C ASP A 22 9.10 -0.71 -6.89
N GLN A 23 9.59 -1.63 -7.73
CA GLN A 23 10.99 -2.07 -7.67
C GLN A 23 11.98 -0.90 -7.78
N ALA A 24 11.74 0.09 -8.64
CA ALA A 24 12.64 1.24 -8.77
C ALA A 24 12.56 2.17 -7.56
N ARG A 25 11.37 2.31 -6.94
CA ARG A 25 11.22 3.04 -5.67
C ARG A 25 11.96 2.33 -4.53
N ALA A 26 11.85 1.01 -4.47
CA ALA A 26 12.61 0.19 -3.53
C ALA A 26 14.12 0.34 -3.76
N ASP A 27 14.59 0.37 -5.02
CA ASP A 27 16.01 0.59 -5.33
C ASP A 27 16.53 1.93 -4.78
N VAL A 28 15.76 3.01 -4.92
CA VAL A 28 16.12 4.33 -4.38
C VAL A 28 16.17 4.30 -2.86
N TRP A 29 15.15 3.74 -2.20
CA TRP A 29 15.14 3.63 -0.74
C TRP A 29 16.29 2.76 -0.24
N LEU A 30 16.57 1.62 -0.89
CA LEU A 30 17.67 0.73 -0.51
C LEU A 30 19.03 1.42 -0.62
N ALA A 31 19.22 2.28 -1.63
CA ALA A 31 20.45 3.06 -1.77
C ALA A 31 20.64 4.05 -0.60
N GLU A 32 19.59 4.80 -0.24
CA GLU A 32 19.63 5.73 0.90
C GLU A 32 19.74 4.99 2.25
N PHE A 33 19.03 3.88 2.40
CA PHE A 33 19.08 3.02 3.58
C PHE A 33 20.50 2.49 3.85
N GLN A 34 21.26 2.16 2.80
CA GLN A 34 22.67 1.77 2.96
C GLN A 34 23.53 2.91 3.53
N GLU A 35 23.20 4.17 3.24
CA GLU A 35 23.88 5.33 3.83
C GLU A 35 23.54 5.43 5.32
N PHE A 36 22.27 5.27 5.70
CA PHE A 36 21.87 5.22 7.11
C PHE A 36 22.58 4.10 7.88
N VAL A 37 22.68 2.90 7.28
CA VAL A 37 23.39 1.77 7.88
C VAL A 37 24.88 2.08 8.06
N ARG A 38 25.52 2.66 7.05
CA ARG A 38 26.94 3.06 7.12
C ARG A 38 27.19 4.11 8.19
N ASP A 39 26.30 5.09 8.29
CA ASP A 39 26.45 6.22 9.20
C ASP A 39 25.92 5.91 10.61
N GLY A 40 25.25 4.76 10.79
CA GLY A 40 24.66 4.31 12.05
C GLY A 40 23.46 5.16 12.48
N LYS A 41 22.83 5.88 11.55
CA LYS A 41 21.77 6.85 11.84
C LYS A 41 20.69 6.81 10.76
N MET A 42 19.52 6.31 11.14
CA MET A 42 18.29 6.31 10.34
C MET A 42 17.32 7.38 10.87
N PRO A 43 16.50 8.02 10.03
CA PRO A 43 15.42 8.90 10.48
C PRO A 43 14.47 8.18 11.46
N ALA A 44 13.91 8.93 12.40
CA ALA A 44 12.96 8.37 13.37
C ALA A 44 11.59 8.05 12.75
N LEU A 45 11.24 8.72 11.65
CA LEU A 45 10.03 8.48 10.87
C LEU A 45 10.36 8.58 9.39
N GLU A 46 9.98 7.57 8.64
CA GLU A 46 10.03 7.54 7.18
C GLU A 46 8.62 7.28 6.65
N ILE A 47 8.25 7.94 5.55
CA ILE A 47 6.98 7.73 4.86
C ILE A 47 7.30 7.38 3.42
N LEU A 48 6.86 6.19 3.01
CA LEU A 48 7.10 5.63 1.69
C LEU A 48 5.76 5.40 1.01
N THR A 49 5.74 5.45 -0.33
CA THR A 49 4.56 5.15 -1.13
C THR A 49 4.93 4.20 -2.25
N LEU A 50 4.22 3.08 -2.35
CA LEU A 50 4.36 2.10 -3.43
C LEU A 50 3.03 2.09 -4.21
N PRO A 51 2.82 2.99 -5.17
CA PRO A 51 1.48 3.23 -5.75
C PRO A 51 1.05 2.22 -6.82
N ASN A 52 1.86 1.22 -7.17
CA ASN A 52 1.55 0.36 -8.32
C ASN A 52 0.44 -0.66 -8.05
N ASP A 53 0.03 -0.86 -6.80
CA ASP A 53 -1.20 -1.57 -6.43
C ASP A 53 -2.47 -0.96 -7.04
N HIS A 54 -2.44 0.32 -7.43
CA HIS A 54 -3.54 0.98 -8.16
C HIS A 54 -3.71 0.42 -9.59
N THR A 55 -2.64 -0.10 -10.19
CA THR A 55 -2.60 -0.66 -11.56
C THR A 55 -2.95 0.33 -12.67
N SER A 56 -2.77 -0.09 -13.94
CA SER A 56 -3.33 0.63 -15.10
C SER A 56 -4.54 -0.07 -15.73
N GLY A 57 -5.28 -0.85 -14.93
CA GLY A 57 -6.36 -1.71 -15.41
C GLY A 57 -5.88 -2.67 -16.49
N ALA A 58 -6.64 -2.78 -17.57
CA ALA A 58 -6.30 -3.62 -18.72
C ALA A 58 -5.70 -2.81 -19.88
N ARG A 59 -5.13 -1.62 -19.60
CA ARG A 59 -4.57 -0.75 -20.66
C ARG A 59 -3.53 -1.51 -21.48
N ALA A 60 -3.71 -1.47 -22.80
CA ALA A 60 -2.88 -2.21 -23.76
C ALA A 60 -1.38 -1.93 -23.56
N GLY A 61 -0.57 -3.00 -23.48
CA GLY A 61 0.89 -2.90 -23.36
C GLY A 61 1.43 -2.44 -22.01
N LYS A 62 0.57 -2.04 -21.06
CA LYS A 62 0.95 -1.85 -19.64
C LYS A 62 1.02 -3.21 -18.92
N PRO A 63 1.72 -3.30 -17.78
CA PRO A 63 1.69 -4.49 -16.94
C PRO A 63 0.26 -4.94 -16.61
N THR A 64 0.05 -6.25 -16.48
CA THR A 64 -1.25 -6.78 -16.03
C THR A 64 -1.54 -6.34 -14.59
N PRO A 65 -2.81 -6.28 -14.15
CA PRO A 65 -3.12 -6.00 -12.74
C PRO A 65 -2.38 -6.93 -11.76
N ARG A 66 -2.19 -8.21 -12.13
CA ARG A 66 -1.43 -9.16 -11.31
C ARG A 66 0.07 -8.86 -11.28
N ALA A 67 0.64 -8.40 -12.39
CA ALA A 67 2.05 -8.02 -12.45
C ALA A 67 2.31 -6.74 -11.65
N TYR A 68 1.40 -5.77 -11.69
CA TYR A 68 1.43 -4.57 -10.86
C TYR A 68 1.41 -4.90 -9.36
N MET A 69 0.48 -5.74 -8.91
CA MET A 69 0.45 -6.20 -7.51
C MET A 69 1.73 -6.96 -7.12
N ALA A 70 2.25 -7.82 -8.01
CA ALA A 70 3.47 -8.55 -7.75
C ALA A 70 4.73 -7.67 -7.68
N ASP A 71 4.77 -6.57 -8.44
CA ASP A 71 5.81 -5.54 -8.40
C ASP A 71 5.80 -4.81 -7.06
N ASN A 72 4.61 -4.43 -6.58
CA ASN A 72 4.38 -3.82 -5.27
C ASN A 72 4.76 -4.77 -4.11
N ASP A 73 4.23 -5.99 -4.09
CA ASP A 73 4.49 -7.00 -3.06
C ASP A 73 6.00 -7.30 -2.92
N LEU A 74 6.69 -7.47 -4.04
CA LEU A 74 8.14 -7.72 -4.03
C LEU A 74 8.92 -6.50 -3.55
N ALA A 75 8.48 -5.28 -3.88
CA ALA A 75 9.15 -4.05 -3.47
C ALA A 75 9.10 -3.88 -1.95
N LEU A 76 7.91 -4.06 -1.37
CA LEU A 76 7.74 -4.12 0.08
C LEU A 76 8.59 -5.23 0.71
N GLY A 77 8.56 -6.43 0.12
CA GLY A 77 9.37 -7.57 0.60
C GLY A 77 10.87 -7.27 0.64
N ARG A 78 11.42 -6.59 -0.39
CA ARG A 78 12.83 -6.19 -0.44
C ARG A 78 13.19 -5.14 0.61
N ILE A 79 12.32 -4.16 0.84
CA ILE A 79 12.49 -3.14 1.88
C ILE A 79 12.55 -3.81 3.27
N VAL A 80 11.59 -4.70 3.56
CA VAL A 80 11.53 -5.44 4.83
C VAL A 80 12.72 -6.39 4.99
N GLU A 81 13.13 -7.08 3.92
CA GLU A 81 14.32 -7.95 3.94
C GLU A 81 15.58 -7.17 4.28
N ALA A 82 15.79 -5.99 3.67
CA ALA A 82 16.95 -5.16 3.96
C ALA A 82 16.92 -4.63 5.40
N LEU A 83 15.76 -4.17 5.86
CA LEU A 83 15.57 -3.69 7.23
C LEU A 83 15.87 -4.79 8.26
N THR A 84 15.30 -5.98 8.10
CA THR A 84 15.45 -7.10 9.06
C THR A 84 16.88 -7.65 9.13
N LYS A 85 17.69 -7.43 8.09
CA LYS A 85 19.12 -7.77 8.06
C LYS A 85 20.03 -6.65 8.57
N SER A 86 19.48 -5.50 8.94
CA SER A 86 20.23 -4.33 9.40
C SER A 86 20.32 -4.25 10.93
N PRO A 87 21.24 -3.42 11.47
CA PRO A 87 21.28 -3.10 12.90
C PRO A 87 20.02 -2.38 13.41
N PHE A 88 19.20 -1.81 12.52
CA PHE A 88 17.99 -1.06 12.90
C PHE A 88 16.80 -1.97 13.23
N TRP A 89 16.78 -3.22 12.75
CA TRP A 89 15.61 -4.12 12.86
C TRP A 89 14.98 -4.15 14.25
N LYS A 90 15.82 -4.28 15.29
CA LYS A 90 15.36 -4.35 16.69
C LYS A 90 14.58 -3.12 17.13
N ASN A 91 14.79 -1.96 16.53
CA ASN A 91 14.23 -0.67 16.96
C ASN A 91 13.33 -0.03 15.89
N THR A 92 12.81 -0.81 14.95
CA THR A 92 11.95 -0.31 13.87
C THR A 92 10.64 -1.06 13.83
N VAL A 93 9.57 -0.33 13.51
CA VAL A 93 8.27 -0.87 13.14
C VAL A 93 7.89 -0.31 11.77
N VAL A 94 7.33 -1.17 10.92
CA VAL A 94 6.76 -0.80 9.63
C VAL A 94 5.25 -0.97 9.71
N PHE A 95 4.52 0.09 9.42
CA PHE A 95 3.07 0.06 9.23
C PHE A 95 2.80 0.10 7.72
N VAL A 96 2.07 -0.88 7.21
CA VAL A 96 1.64 -0.95 5.80
C VAL A 96 0.14 -0.85 5.77
N LEU A 97 -0.38 0.17 5.10
CA LEU A 97 -1.79 0.46 4.96
C LEU A 97 -2.03 1.09 3.58
N GLU A 98 -3.23 0.90 3.08
CA GLU A 98 -3.72 1.56 1.87
C GLU A 98 -4.16 3.00 2.18
N ASP A 99 -4.15 3.87 1.17
CA ASP A 99 -4.71 5.23 1.27
C ASP A 99 -6.24 5.22 1.30
N ASP A 100 -6.87 4.25 0.62
CA ASP A 100 -8.29 3.93 0.75
C ASP A 100 -8.59 2.42 0.63
N ALA A 101 -9.87 2.02 0.74
CA ALA A 101 -10.29 0.63 0.57
C ALA A 101 -10.67 0.29 -0.88
N GLN A 102 -10.40 1.21 -1.81
CA GLN A 102 -10.92 1.28 -3.16
C GLN A 102 -12.47 1.32 -3.19
N ASP A 103 -13.08 1.53 -4.36
CA ASP A 103 -14.55 1.42 -4.54
C ASP A 103 -15.03 -0.04 -4.65
N GLY A 104 -14.43 -0.94 -3.85
CA GLY A 104 -14.68 -2.37 -3.92
C GLY A 104 -15.78 -2.83 -2.95
N PRO A 105 -16.62 -3.80 -3.32
CA PRO A 105 -17.54 -4.40 -2.35
C PRO A 105 -16.78 -5.27 -1.33
N ASP A 106 -16.90 -4.94 -0.05
CA ASP A 106 -16.44 -5.75 1.07
C ASP A 106 -17.64 -6.28 1.87
N HIS A 107 -17.53 -7.52 2.38
CA HIS A 107 -18.64 -8.17 3.09
C HIS A 107 -18.83 -7.71 4.55
N VAL A 108 -17.88 -6.95 5.10
CA VAL A 108 -17.96 -6.38 6.46
C VAL A 108 -18.25 -4.88 6.39
N ASP A 109 -17.42 -4.11 5.70
CA ASP A 109 -17.57 -2.65 5.57
C ASP A 109 -16.78 -2.14 4.36
N SER A 110 -17.34 -1.18 3.60
CA SER A 110 -16.71 -0.64 2.38
C SER A 110 -15.39 0.10 2.63
N HIS A 111 -15.08 0.47 3.88
CA HIS A 111 -13.82 1.13 4.25
C HIS A 111 -12.79 0.15 4.82
N ARG A 112 -13.08 -1.16 4.84
CA ARG A 112 -12.12 -2.15 5.35
C ARG A 112 -10.98 -2.35 4.35
N SER A 113 -9.79 -1.92 4.73
CA SER A 113 -8.54 -2.15 4.00
C SER A 113 -7.54 -3.02 4.80
N PRO A 114 -6.51 -3.57 4.15
CA PRO A 114 -5.40 -4.22 4.82
C PRO A 114 -4.64 -3.27 5.77
N LEU A 115 -4.21 -3.82 6.92
CA LEU A 115 -3.22 -3.20 7.80
C LEU A 115 -2.23 -4.28 8.22
N LEU A 116 -0.95 -4.10 7.88
CA LEU A 116 0.15 -4.93 8.35
C LEU A 116 1.00 -4.12 9.33
N VAL A 117 1.40 -4.77 10.42
CA VAL A 117 2.38 -4.22 11.36
C VAL A 117 3.53 -5.21 11.45
N ILE A 118 4.73 -4.75 11.07
CA ILE A 118 5.93 -5.57 10.95
C ILE A 118 6.98 -5.02 11.90
N SER A 119 7.31 -5.80 12.92
CA SER A 119 8.32 -5.47 13.92
C SER A 119 8.91 -6.75 14.50
N ALA A 120 10.12 -6.65 15.06
CA ALA A 120 10.73 -7.71 15.86
C ALA A 120 9.85 -8.10 17.06
N TYR A 121 8.88 -7.26 17.44
CA TYR A 121 8.00 -7.48 18.59
C TYR A 121 6.60 -7.99 18.22
N ASN A 122 6.34 -8.38 16.96
CA ASN A 122 5.04 -8.97 16.58
C ASN A 122 5.15 -10.48 16.33
N THR A 123 4.11 -11.24 16.69
CA THR A 123 4.09 -12.71 16.56
C THR A 123 3.21 -13.21 15.41
N GLY A 124 3.30 -12.65 14.21
CA GLY A 124 2.64 -13.19 13.01
C GLY A 124 1.15 -13.56 13.17
N LYS A 125 0.43 -12.89 14.08
CA LYS A 125 -0.94 -13.17 14.48
C LYS A 125 -1.89 -12.20 13.79
N VAL A 126 -3.12 -12.64 13.58
CA VAL A 126 -4.22 -11.76 13.15
C VAL A 126 -4.91 -11.20 14.39
N PHE A 127 -5.03 -9.88 14.45
CA PHE A 127 -5.79 -9.18 15.49
C PHE A 127 -7.12 -8.71 14.92
N HIS A 128 -8.23 -9.11 15.54
CA HIS A 128 -9.60 -8.83 15.06
C HIS A 128 -10.20 -7.55 15.63
N ARG A 129 -9.41 -6.76 16.37
CA ARG A 129 -9.86 -5.47 16.89
C ARG A 129 -10.15 -4.53 15.72
N PHE A 130 -11.26 -3.79 15.79
CA PHE A 130 -11.48 -2.64 14.92
C PHE A 130 -10.37 -1.59 15.13
N ALA A 131 -9.61 -1.32 14.09
CA ALA A 131 -8.58 -0.30 14.03
C ALA A 131 -8.77 0.54 12.77
N ASN A 132 -8.26 1.77 12.79
CA ASN A 132 -8.29 2.70 11.67
C ASN A 132 -6.99 3.50 11.61
N THR A 133 -6.86 4.38 10.61
CA THR A 133 -5.65 5.19 10.40
C THR A 133 -5.31 6.08 11.61
N THR A 134 -6.31 6.57 12.36
CA THR A 134 -6.04 7.36 13.57
C THR A 134 -5.44 6.53 14.72
N ASP A 135 -5.75 5.24 14.80
CA ASP A 135 -5.11 4.32 15.75
C ASP A 135 -3.62 4.10 15.39
N VAL A 136 -3.28 4.06 14.09
CA VAL A 136 -1.90 3.98 13.60
C VAL A 136 -1.14 5.27 13.91
N VAL A 137 -1.71 6.45 13.61
CA VAL A 137 -1.12 7.75 13.94
C VAL A 137 -0.85 7.87 15.45
N ALA A 138 -1.83 7.55 16.29
CA ALA A 138 -1.66 7.59 17.74
C ALA A 138 -0.56 6.63 18.23
N THR A 139 -0.35 5.50 17.54
CA THR A 139 0.74 4.57 17.82
C THR A 139 2.10 5.16 17.45
N ILE A 140 2.22 5.79 16.27
CA ILE A 140 3.44 6.49 15.83
C ILE A 140 3.81 7.59 16.83
N GLU A 141 2.84 8.41 17.22
CA GLU A 141 3.04 9.49 18.19
C GLU A 141 3.56 8.96 19.53
N ASP A 142 2.94 7.90 20.07
CA ASP A 142 3.38 7.27 21.32
C ASP A 142 4.83 6.73 21.21
N ILE A 143 5.19 6.10 20.09
CA ILE A 143 6.55 5.59 19.84
C ILE A 143 7.57 6.72 19.76
N LEU A 144 7.21 7.82 19.11
CA LEU A 144 8.10 8.98 18.90
C LEU A 144 8.09 9.96 20.09
N GLY A 145 7.26 9.74 21.11
CA GLY A 145 7.09 10.65 22.23
C GLY A 145 6.44 11.98 21.85
N LEU A 146 5.62 11.99 20.79
CA LEU A 146 4.87 13.15 20.34
C LEU A 146 3.54 13.27 21.08
N GLY A 147 3.03 14.50 21.21
CA GLY A 147 1.65 14.73 21.61
C GLY A 147 0.70 14.52 20.44
N ARG A 148 -0.61 14.40 20.75
CA ARG A 148 -1.69 14.41 19.76
C ARG A 148 -1.62 15.69 18.94
N MET A 149 -1.59 15.58 17.62
CA MET A 149 -1.51 16.71 16.69
C MET A 149 -2.79 17.55 16.68
N SER A 150 -3.95 16.94 16.92
CA SER A 150 -5.26 17.60 16.85
C SER A 150 -6.35 16.85 17.64
N GLN A 151 -7.57 17.39 17.65
CA GLN A 151 -8.74 16.68 18.19
C GLN A 151 -9.13 15.42 17.40
N PHE A 152 -8.68 15.29 16.15
CA PHE A 152 -9.07 14.20 15.25
C PHE A 152 -8.30 12.91 15.51
N ASP A 153 -7.05 13.02 15.98
CA ASP A 153 -6.19 11.92 16.43
C ASP A 153 -6.22 11.74 17.96
N HIS A 154 -6.77 12.70 18.71
CA HIS A 154 -6.86 12.66 20.17
C HIS A 154 -7.51 11.39 20.71
N TYR A 155 -8.56 10.90 20.04
CA TYR A 155 -9.29 9.69 20.42
C TYR A 155 -8.73 8.42 19.76
N GLY A 156 -7.65 8.52 19.00
CA GLY A 156 -6.92 7.37 18.48
C GLY A 156 -6.46 6.48 19.63
N ARG A 157 -6.63 5.17 19.47
CA ARG A 157 -6.29 4.14 20.45
C ARG A 157 -5.05 3.41 19.95
N PRO A 158 -3.86 3.68 20.52
CA PRO A 158 -2.63 3.02 20.11
C PRO A 158 -2.75 1.49 20.11
N LEU A 159 -2.10 0.84 19.16
CA LEU A 159 -2.10 -0.61 18.97
C LEU A 159 -1.20 -1.28 20.02
N ARG A 160 -1.52 -1.21 21.32
CA ARG A 160 -0.63 -1.69 22.40
C ARG A 160 -0.63 -3.20 22.58
N GLU A 161 -1.68 -3.86 22.14
CA GLU A 161 -1.95 -5.29 22.32
C GLU A 161 -1.18 -6.19 21.36
N ILE A 162 -0.51 -5.63 20.35
CA ILE A 162 0.15 -6.40 19.29
C ILE A 162 1.63 -6.70 19.58
N TRP A 163 2.19 -6.12 20.65
CA TRP A 163 3.62 -6.21 20.98
C TRP A 163 3.91 -7.29 22.02
N GLU A 164 4.92 -8.11 21.73
CA GLU A 164 5.57 -8.97 22.70
C GLU A 164 6.69 -8.21 23.44
N THR A 165 7.17 -8.77 24.55
CA THR A 165 8.29 -8.17 25.32
C THR A 165 9.66 -8.61 24.82
N THR A 166 9.74 -9.78 24.16
CA THR A 166 10.99 -10.36 23.65
C THR A 166 11.02 -10.24 22.13
N PRO A 167 12.06 -9.63 21.54
CA PRO A 167 12.14 -9.50 20.09
C PRO A 167 12.54 -10.81 19.41
N ASP A 168 11.93 -11.09 18.27
CA ASP A 168 12.40 -12.05 17.27
C ASP A 168 13.23 -11.31 16.22
N LEU A 169 14.54 -11.59 16.20
CA LEU A 169 15.49 -10.98 15.28
C LEU A 169 15.78 -11.86 14.06
N THR A 170 14.97 -12.90 13.82
CA THR A 170 15.10 -13.75 12.64
C THR A 170 14.91 -12.91 11.37
N PRO A 171 15.92 -12.84 10.48
CA PRO A 171 15.79 -12.04 9.27
C PRO A 171 14.69 -12.57 8.35
N TYR A 172 13.97 -11.65 7.71
CA TYR A 172 13.04 -12.00 6.65
C TYR A 172 13.78 -12.17 5.32
N VAL A 173 13.30 -13.07 4.48
CA VAL A 173 13.76 -13.24 3.10
C VAL A 173 12.59 -12.98 2.18
N ALA A 174 12.75 -12.04 1.25
CA ALA A 174 11.70 -11.65 0.32
C ALA A 174 11.27 -12.86 -0.53
N LEU A 175 9.96 -13.04 -0.66
CA LEU A 175 9.42 -14.11 -1.49
C LEU A 175 9.64 -13.78 -2.97
N ARG A 176 10.08 -14.78 -3.74
CA ARG A 176 10.13 -14.65 -5.20
C ARG A 176 8.70 -14.62 -5.74
N SER A 177 8.39 -13.60 -6.53
CA SER A 177 7.09 -13.53 -7.22
C SER A 177 6.85 -14.76 -8.10
N SER A 178 5.64 -15.32 -8.01
CA SER A 178 5.13 -16.35 -8.93
C SER A 178 4.53 -15.77 -10.21
N VAL A 179 4.32 -14.45 -10.24
CA VAL A 179 3.81 -13.70 -11.40
C VAL A 179 4.98 -12.96 -12.06
N PRO A 180 5.22 -13.14 -13.38
CA PRO A 180 6.23 -12.36 -14.09
C PRO A 180 5.90 -10.87 -14.05
N LEU A 181 6.83 -10.05 -13.55
CA LEU A 181 6.62 -8.61 -13.39
C LEU A 181 6.51 -7.87 -14.73
N ASP A 182 7.09 -8.45 -15.78
CA ASP A 182 7.04 -7.95 -17.15
C ASP A 182 5.83 -8.45 -17.95
N GLN A 183 4.91 -9.20 -17.32
CA GLN A 183 3.69 -9.66 -17.96
C GLN A 183 2.81 -8.46 -18.32
N LYS A 184 2.51 -8.30 -19.62
CA LYS A 184 1.74 -7.18 -20.16
C LYS A 184 0.32 -7.57 -20.55
N ASN A 185 -0.58 -6.60 -20.44
CA ASN A 185 -1.92 -6.69 -21.01
C ASN A 185 -1.88 -6.86 -22.54
N PRO A 186 -2.83 -7.62 -23.13
CA PRO A 186 -2.98 -7.74 -24.56
C PRO A 186 -3.09 -6.37 -25.27
N GLN A 187 -2.58 -6.29 -26.50
CA GLN A 187 -2.61 -5.05 -27.29
C GLN A 187 -4.01 -4.64 -27.76
N ARG A 188 -4.98 -5.58 -27.73
CA ARG A 188 -6.35 -5.39 -28.23
C ARG A 188 -7.33 -6.16 -27.33
N GLY A 189 -8.59 -5.73 -27.34
CA GLY A 189 -9.69 -6.39 -26.64
C GLY A 189 -10.62 -5.39 -25.97
N ALA A 190 -11.83 -5.84 -25.60
CA ALA A 190 -12.85 -4.97 -25.01
C ALA A 190 -12.35 -4.25 -23.73
N LEU A 191 -11.62 -4.96 -22.87
CA LEU A 191 -11.06 -4.39 -21.64
C LEU A 191 -9.95 -3.36 -21.93
N ALA A 192 -9.13 -3.61 -22.94
CA ALA A 192 -8.10 -2.66 -23.37
C ALA A 192 -8.70 -1.38 -23.95
N GLU A 193 -9.77 -1.49 -24.74
CA GLU A 193 -10.52 -0.34 -25.25
C GLU A 193 -11.23 0.43 -24.13
N ALA A 194 -11.84 -0.28 -23.17
CA ALA A 194 -12.47 0.34 -22.01
C ALA A 194 -11.47 1.12 -21.15
N SER A 195 -10.27 0.56 -20.95
CA SER A 195 -9.19 1.16 -20.13
C SER A 195 -8.65 2.48 -20.69
N LYS A 196 -8.90 2.80 -21.97
CA LYS A 196 -8.54 4.11 -22.54
C LYS A 196 -9.34 5.27 -21.95
N LYS A 197 -10.47 4.99 -21.31
CA LYS A 197 -11.35 5.98 -20.69
C LYS A 197 -10.95 6.32 -19.25
N LEU A 198 -10.04 5.55 -18.65
CA LEU A 198 -9.56 5.78 -17.29
C LEU A 198 -8.54 6.93 -17.28
N ALA A 199 -8.82 7.98 -16.50
CA ALA A 199 -7.87 9.03 -16.15
C ALA A 199 -7.06 8.57 -14.94
N LEU A 200 -5.78 8.26 -15.16
CA LEU A 200 -4.87 7.68 -14.14
C LEU A 200 -3.62 8.54 -13.94
N GLU A 201 -3.58 9.72 -14.54
CA GLU A 201 -2.47 10.67 -14.46
C GLU A 201 -2.32 11.25 -13.04
N LYS A 202 -3.40 11.23 -12.25
CA LYS A 202 -3.42 11.57 -10.83
C LYS A 202 -4.32 10.58 -10.09
N VAL A 203 -4.03 10.40 -8.80
CA VAL A 203 -4.90 9.69 -7.86
C VAL A 203 -6.33 10.23 -7.92
N ASP A 204 -7.30 9.34 -7.72
CA ASP A 204 -8.73 9.65 -7.51
C ASP A 204 -9.43 10.36 -8.68
N GLN A 205 -8.96 10.18 -9.92
CA GLN A 205 -9.59 10.77 -11.12
C GLN A 205 -10.38 9.79 -11.99
N ALA A 206 -10.14 8.49 -11.82
CA ALA A 206 -10.76 7.48 -12.68
C ALA A 206 -12.24 7.29 -12.36
N ASP A 207 -13.03 6.88 -13.36
CA ASP A 207 -14.36 6.31 -13.12
C ASP A 207 -14.18 4.95 -12.44
N GLU A 208 -14.38 4.93 -11.12
CA GLU A 208 -14.19 3.78 -10.24
C GLU A 208 -15.08 2.59 -10.64
N GLN A 209 -16.34 2.82 -11.03
CA GLN A 209 -17.23 1.74 -11.44
C GLN A 209 -16.77 1.09 -12.74
N LEU A 210 -16.33 1.89 -13.71
CA LEU A 210 -15.72 1.37 -14.92
C LEU A 210 -14.42 0.62 -14.60
N PHE A 211 -13.59 1.18 -13.73
CA PHE A 211 -12.31 0.62 -13.36
C PHE A 211 -12.46 -0.75 -12.69
N ASN A 212 -13.37 -0.87 -11.73
CA ASN A 212 -13.72 -2.11 -11.06
C ASN A 212 -14.18 -3.21 -12.03
N ARG A 213 -15.02 -2.86 -13.02
CA ARG A 213 -15.45 -3.82 -14.06
C ARG A 213 -14.28 -4.28 -14.92
N ILE A 214 -13.37 -3.37 -15.26
CA ILE A 214 -12.16 -3.70 -16.03
C ILE A 214 -11.28 -4.67 -15.25
N LEU A 215 -10.99 -4.35 -13.98
CA LEU A 215 -10.15 -5.18 -13.10
C LEU A 215 -10.78 -6.55 -12.88
N TRP A 216 -12.09 -6.60 -12.61
CA TRP A 216 -12.81 -7.86 -12.44
C TRP A 216 -12.71 -8.73 -13.70
N GLY A 217 -13.00 -8.18 -14.87
CA GLY A 217 -12.87 -8.90 -16.14
C GLY A 217 -11.45 -9.38 -16.41
N ALA A 218 -10.44 -8.56 -16.11
CA ALA A 218 -9.04 -8.91 -16.32
C ALA A 218 -8.55 -10.02 -15.35
N ILE A 219 -9.03 -10.03 -14.11
CA ILE A 219 -8.55 -10.93 -13.05
C ILE A 219 -9.37 -12.22 -12.96
N LYS A 220 -10.69 -12.13 -13.19
CA LYS A 220 -11.66 -13.21 -12.98
C LYS A 220 -12.21 -13.78 -14.28
N GLY A 221 -11.92 -13.18 -15.43
CA GLY A 221 -12.40 -13.64 -16.75
C GLY A 221 -13.92 -13.57 -16.85
N ASP A 222 -14.54 -14.66 -17.30
CA ASP A 222 -15.99 -14.74 -17.57
C ASP A 222 -16.87 -14.80 -16.31
N LYS A 223 -16.28 -14.72 -15.11
CA LYS A 223 -17.08 -14.70 -13.87
C LYS A 223 -17.95 -13.43 -13.85
N PRO A 224 -19.25 -13.53 -13.52
CA PRO A 224 -20.11 -12.36 -13.39
C PRO A 224 -19.56 -11.38 -12.35
N TYR A 225 -19.66 -10.08 -12.63
CA TYR A 225 -19.33 -9.03 -11.66
C TYR A 225 -20.29 -9.13 -10.47
N PRO A 226 -19.79 -9.18 -9.22
CA PRO A 226 -20.62 -9.54 -8.06
C PRO A 226 -21.71 -8.52 -7.74
N GLY A 227 -21.59 -7.27 -8.24
CA GLY A 227 -22.60 -6.22 -8.07
C GLY A 227 -22.86 -5.85 -6.61
N PRO A 228 -23.59 -4.76 -6.35
CA PRO A 228 -24.00 -4.42 -4.99
C PRO A 228 -25.06 -5.43 -4.51
N THR A 229 -24.80 -6.07 -3.36
CA THR A 229 -25.79 -6.95 -2.69
C THR A 229 -26.62 -6.20 -1.64
N ARG A 230 -26.12 -5.04 -1.19
CA ARG A 230 -26.80 -4.07 -0.33
C ARG A 230 -26.45 -2.67 -0.84
N MET A 231 -27.43 -1.78 -0.88
CA MET A 231 -27.23 -0.38 -1.23
C MET A 231 -28.19 0.49 -0.43
N SER A 232 -27.79 1.71 -0.13
CA SER A 232 -28.67 2.69 0.50
C SER A 232 -29.84 3.05 -0.43
N ALA A 233 -30.95 3.51 0.13
CA ALA A 233 -32.09 4.00 -0.66
C ALA A 233 -31.70 5.18 -1.59
N LEU A 234 -30.64 5.92 -1.23
CA LEU A 234 -30.11 7.02 -2.04
C LEU A 234 -29.38 6.48 -3.28
N GLU A 235 -28.47 5.51 -3.11
CA GLU A 235 -27.76 4.87 -4.23
C GLU A 235 -28.71 4.14 -5.18
N ALA A 236 -29.77 3.52 -4.64
CA ALA A 236 -30.79 2.85 -5.43
C ALA A 236 -31.56 3.78 -6.39
N ARG A 237 -31.62 5.08 -6.07
CA ARG A 237 -32.26 6.09 -6.94
C ARG A 237 -31.34 6.58 -8.06
N VAL A 238 -30.03 6.57 -7.82
CA VAL A 238 -29.01 7.03 -8.78
C VAL A 238 -28.60 5.91 -9.74
N SER A 239 -28.75 4.65 -9.34
CA SER A 239 -28.38 3.48 -10.14
C SER A 239 -29.44 3.02 -11.16
N ARG A 240 -30.51 3.81 -11.37
CA ARG A 240 -31.59 3.53 -12.34
C ARG A 240 -31.51 4.41 -13.57
#